data_AF-A0A952C1I5-F1
#
_entry.id   AF-A0A952C1I5-F1
#
_cell.length_a   1.000
_cell.length_b   1.000
_cell.length_c   1.000
_cell.angle_alpha   90.00
_cell.angle_beta   90.00
_cell.angle_gamma   90.00
#
_symmetry.space_group_name_H-M   'P 1'
#
loop_
_entity.id
_entity.type
_entity.pdbx_description
1 polymer ?
#
loop_
_entity_poly.entity_id
_entity_poly.type
_entity_poly.pdbx_seq_one_letter_code
_entity_poly.pdbx_strand_id
1 'polypeptide(L)'
;MTYLDAAHQILTAAGQPLHYAEITRRALEQNLIQPTGLTPDATMASRLYISTQKDGSPFVRVGRGMFDLAKPRLSGIDHQVQQINQRTREQLRELLLKVPAKRFESLVMELLLAMGFDENTLQVTPYGGDGGIDVVGVYRAAGLTEVIAAVQAKRWKSNVSAPTVTQLRGSLQVHQQGIIITTSDFSKGARQEAVAPNKTRIALINGDQLVDMLIEYGIGVVERTLQVNALDDEWWAEIANGEPDPAAATSTADIPAVEPEQVPTPTSAAPAMTSDTTTSDKPEGIVLFGQRLPVKSWRGILLAVCEVLARREGERFATVAVSLHGRKRQYIASSPEGLHTPQQIPGTELFVETNMSARSVMQVVRMMLEGLGHPANALTVLGKNHED
;
A
#
# COMPACT_ATOMS: atom_id res chain seq x y z
N MET A 1 30.05 -8.17 34.16
CA MET A 1 28.63 -7.90 33.82
C MET A 1 27.79 -9.16 34.05
N THR A 2 26.46 -9.07 34.03
CA THR A 2 25.64 -10.31 33.98
C THR A 2 25.75 -10.95 32.60
N TYR A 3 25.32 -12.21 32.49
CA TYR A 3 25.26 -12.91 31.19
C TYR A 3 24.32 -12.21 30.20
N LEU A 4 23.21 -11.63 30.66
CA LEU A 4 22.26 -10.94 29.79
C LEU A 4 22.81 -9.60 29.31
N ASP A 5 23.45 -8.82 30.19
CA ASP A 5 24.06 -7.53 29.78
C ASP A 5 25.17 -7.76 28.75
N ALA A 6 26.02 -8.77 28.98
CA ALA A 6 27.05 -9.15 28.03
C ALA A 6 26.46 -9.65 26.70
N ALA A 7 25.38 -10.43 26.74
CA ALA A 7 24.69 -10.85 25.53
C ALA A 7 24.10 -9.68 24.74
N HIS A 8 23.53 -8.69 25.44
CA HIS A 8 23.01 -7.47 24.84
C HIS A 8 24.12 -6.73 24.09
N GLN A 9 25.23 -6.46 24.76
CA GLN A 9 26.37 -5.75 24.18
C GLN A 9 26.97 -6.49 22.98
N ILE A 10 27.13 -7.82 23.07
CA ILE A 10 27.67 -8.63 21.96
C ILE A 10 26.72 -8.65 20.75
N LEU A 11 25.41 -8.76 20.97
CA LEU A 11 24.44 -8.74 19.87
C LEU A 11 24.32 -7.34 19.24
N THR A 12 24.38 -6.28 20.06
CA THR A 12 24.44 -4.88 19.60
C THR A 12 25.63 -4.68 18.67
N ALA A 13 26.83 -5.05 19.12
CA ALA A 13 28.05 -4.93 18.34
C ALA A 13 28.09 -5.83 17.09
N ALA A 14 27.35 -6.94 17.08
CA ALA A 14 27.32 -7.87 15.96
C ALA A 14 26.37 -7.45 14.83
N GLY A 15 25.30 -6.70 15.15
CA GLY A 15 24.28 -6.25 14.19
C GLY A 15 23.53 -7.37 13.48
N GLN A 16 23.64 -8.61 13.94
CA GLN A 16 23.05 -9.80 13.32
C GLN A 16 22.82 -10.90 14.38
N PRO A 17 21.91 -11.86 14.10
CA PRO A 17 21.68 -12.97 15.01
C PRO A 17 22.92 -13.83 15.24
N LEU A 18 23.16 -14.22 16.50
CA LEU A 18 24.28 -15.08 16.89
C LEU A 18 23.80 -16.32 17.66
N HIS A 19 24.54 -17.41 17.53
CA HIS A 19 24.32 -18.60 18.35
C HIS A 19 24.78 -18.34 19.78
N TYR A 20 24.09 -18.86 20.81
CA TYR A 20 24.45 -18.61 22.22
C TYR A 20 25.91 -18.96 22.54
N ALA A 21 26.46 -19.99 21.90
CA ALA A 21 27.86 -20.40 22.07
C ALA A 21 28.83 -19.33 21.55
N GLU A 22 28.50 -18.69 20.43
CA GLU A 22 29.27 -17.59 19.85
C GLU A 22 29.14 -16.31 20.67
N ILE A 23 27.93 -16.01 21.18
CA ILE A 23 27.71 -14.91 22.14
C ILE A 23 28.60 -15.10 23.38
N THR A 24 28.61 -16.32 23.92
CA THR A 24 29.42 -16.67 25.09
C THR A 24 30.91 -16.53 24.81
N ARG A 25 31.38 -17.05 23.67
CA ARG A 25 32.78 -16.98 23.25
C ARG A 25 33.26 -15.53 23.19
N ARG A 26 32.53 -14.67 22.49
CA ARG A 26 32.86 -13.24 22.37
C ARG A 26 32.80 -12.52 23.72
N ALA A 27 31.82 -12.86 24.57
CA ALA A 27 31.73 -12.30 25.91
C ALA A 27 32.92 -12.68 26.82
N LEU A 28 33.48 -13.88 26.66
CA LEU A 28 34.70 -14.31 27.36
C LEU A 28 35.96 -13.64 26.79
N GLU A 29 36.08 -13.57 25.46
CA GLU A 29 37.21 -12.91 24.78
C GLU A 29 37.32 -11.43 25.15
N GLN A 30 36.19 -10.77 25.33
CA GLN A 30 36.11 -9.37 25.77
C GLN A 30 36.12 -9.21 27.31
N ASN A 31 36.31 -10.30 28.07
CA ASN A 31 36.30 -10.31 29.54
C ASN A 31 35.02 -9.71 30.17
N LEU A 32 33.88 -9.77 29.48
CA LEU A 32 32.59 -9.20 29.95
C LEU A 32 31.94 -10.05 31.04
N ILE A 33 32.21 -11.36 31.04
CA ILE A 33 31.68 -12.34 31.99
C ILE A 33 32.80 -13.16 32.64
N GLN A 34 32.62 -13.53 33.91
CA GLN A 34 33.50 -14.47 34.61
C GLN A 34 32.70 -15.73 34.98
N PRO A 35 32.99 -16.87 34.35
CA PRO A 35 32.22 -18.08 34.60
C PRO A 35 32.57 -18.71 35.94
N THR A 36 31.54 -19.04 36.72
CA THR A 36 31.67 -19.71 38.02
C THR A 36 31.70 -21.25 37.88
N GLY A 37 31.40 -21.78 36.69
CA GLY A 37 31.29 -23.23 36.41
C GLY A 37 31.86 -23.62 35.05
N LEU A 38 31.87 -24.92 34.76
CA LEU A 38 32.56 -25.52 33.60
C LEU A 38 31.87 -25.28 32.24
N THR A 39 30.61 -24.85 32.23
CA THR A 39 29.79 -24.71 31.00
C THR A 39 29.14 -23.32 30.90
N PRO A 40 29.94 -22.26 30.62
CA PRO A 40 29.44 -20.90 30.45
C PRO A 40 28.41 -20.74 29.32
N ASP A 41 28.55 -21.53 28.25
CA ASP A 41 27.67 -21.51 27.09
C ASP A 41 26.27 -22.05 27.42
N ALA A 42 26.18 -23.13 28.20
CA ALA A 42 24.92 -23.65 28.71
C ALA A 42 24.23 -22.66 29.66
N THR A 43 25.03 -21.92 30.43
CA THR A 43 24.54 -20.85 31.32
C THR A 43 23.97 -19.68 30.52
N MET A 44 24.70 -19.20 29.51
CA MET A 44 24.24 -18.16 28.58
C MET A 44 22.95 -18.57 27.87
N ALA A 45 22.91 -19.79 27.33
CA ALA A 45 21.73 -20.34 26.66
C ALA A 45 20.51 -20.31 27.58
N SER A 46 20.66 -20.81 28.81
CA SER A 46 19.57 -20.88 29.79
C SER A 46 19.04 -19.49 30.13
N ARG A 47 19.93 -18.51 30.34
CA ARG A 47 19.55 -17.12 30.63
C ARG A 47 18.80 -16.49 29.46
N LEU A 48 19.29 -16.66 28.24
CA LEU A 48 18.65 -16.14 27.02
C LEU A 48 17.28 -16.80 26.78
N TYR A 49 17.17 -18.13 26.92
CA TYR A 49 15.88 -18.82 26.77
C TYR A 49 14.85 -18.33 27.79
N ILE A 50 15.23 -18.20 29.06
CA ILE A 50 14.34 -17.69 30.11
C ILE A 50 13.95 -16.23 29.83
N SER A 51 14.89 -15.39 29.35
CA SER A 51 14.58 -13.99 29.02
C SER A 51 13.58 -13.90 27.88
N THR A 52 13.76 -14.67 26.79
CA THR A 52 12.86 -14.61 25.62
C THR A 52 11.42 -15.02 25.89
N GLN A 53 11.13 -15.67 27.03
CA GLN A 53 9.77 -16.02 27.45
C GLN A 53 9.07 -14.90 28.22
N LYS A 54 9.79 -13.83 28.62
CA LYS A 54 9.21 -12.69 29.33
C LYS A 54 8.70 -11.65 28.34
N ASP A 55 7.53 -11.08 28.62
CA ASP A 55 7.01 -9.94 27.88
C ASP A 55 7.97 -8.73 28.03
N GLY A 56 8.24 -8.04 26.92
CA GLY A 56 9.18 -6.91 26.89
C GLY A 56 10.66 -7.30 26.92
N SER A 57 11.02 -8.57 26.74
CA SER A 57 12.42 -9.01 26.65
C SER A 57 13.17 -8.27 25.53
N PRO A 58 14.40 -7.76 25.79
CA PRO A 58 15.25 -7.16 24.77
C PRO A 58 15.87 -8.20 23.82
N PHE A 59 15.60 -9.50 24.03
CA PHE A 59 16.08 -10.59 23.18
C PHE A 59 14.92 -11.32 22.52
N VAL A 60 15.13 -11.75 21.27
CA VAL A 60 14.24 -12.64 20.51
C VAL A 60 14.99 -13.89 20.05
N ARG A 61 14.27 -15.00 19.94
CA ARG A 61 14.79 -16.25 19.37
C ARG A 61 14.43 -16.33 17.90
N VAL A 62 15.44 -16.40 17.03
CA VAL A 62 15.24 -16.45 15.57
C VAL A 62 15.52 -17.83 14.96
N GLY A 63 16.00 -18.78 15.77
CA GLY A 63 16.30 -20.14 15.32
C GLY A 63 16.67 -21.07 16.47
N ARG A 64 17.10 -22.30 16.15
CA ARG A 64 17.62 -23.23 17.17
C ARG A 64 18.95 -22.71 17.71
N GLY A 65 18.96 -22.29 18.98
CA GLY A 65 20.15 -21.73 19.64
C GLY A 65 20.57 -20.34 19.16
N MET A 66 19.80 -19.71 18.27
CA MET A 66 20.09 -18.40 17.68
C MET A 66 19.25 -17.31 18.34
N PHE A 67 19.91 -16.23 18.74
CA PHE A 67 19.32 -15.08 19.42
C PHE A 67 19.70 -13.78 18.72
N ASP A 68 18.81 -12.80 18.80
CA ASP A 68 18.99 -11.44 18.29
C ASP A 68 18.35 -10.44 19.27
N LEU A 69 18.62 -9.15 19.09
CA LEU A 69 17.94 -8.11 19.86
C LEU A 69 16.49 -7.96 19.37
N ALA A 70 15.58 -7.80 20.33
CA ALA A 70 14.22 -7.42 20.04
C ALA A 70 14.25 -5.99 19.48
N LYS A 71 13.98 -5.84 18.18
CA LYS A 71 13.70 -4.50 17.63
C LYS A 71 12.58 -3.87 18.46
N PRO A 72 12.66 -2.57 18.81
CA PRO A 72 11.61 -1.90 19.54
C PRO A 72 10.29 -2.15 18.81
N ARG A 73 9.47 -3.01 19.40
CA ARG A 73 8.18 -3.34 18.83
C ARG A 73 7.31 -2.14 19.10
N LEU A 74 6.93 -1.45 18.05
CA LEU A 74 5.73 -0.61 18.04
C LEU A 74 4.47 -1.51 18.16
N SER A 75 4.48 -2.55 19.01
CA SER A 75 3.46 -3.60 19.07
C SER A 75 2.06 -3.06 19.37
N GLY A 76 1.98 -1.88 20.01
CA GLY A 76 0.73 -1.14 20.14
C GLY A 76 0.27 -0.51 18.82
N ILE A 77 1.18 0.08 18.06
CA ILE A 77 0.88 0.74 16.77
C ILE A 77 0.50 -0.31 15.73
N ASP A 78 1.19 -1.44 15.64
CA ASP A 78 0.86 -2.51 14.69
C ASP A 78 -0.58 -3.01 14.89
N HIS A 79 -0.97 -3.22 16.15
CA HIS A 79 -2.33 -3.62 16.49
C HIS A 79 -3.35 -2.52 16.18
N GLN A 80 -3.03 -1.26 16.50
CA GLN A 80 -3.87 -0.11 16.16
C GLN A 80 -4.05 0.05 14.64
N VAL A 81 -2.98 -0.11 13.85
CA VAL A 81 -3.00 -0.08 12.38
C VAL A 81 -3.89 -1.18 11.85
N GLN A 82 -3.78 -2.41 12.37
CA GLN A 82 -4.65 -3.51 11.99
C GLN A 82 -6.13 -3.21 12.30
N GLN A 83 -6.44 -2.66 13.48
CA GLN A 83 -7.79 -2.26 13.85
C GLN A 83 -8.35 -1.15 12.95
N ILE A 84 -7.55 -0.12 12.65
CA ILE A 84 -7.92 0.97 11.73
C ILE A 84 -8.21 0.40 10.34
N ASN A 85 -7.35 -0.48 9.83
CA ASN A 85 -7.52 -1.12 8.54
C ASN A 85 -8.78 -1.99 8.49
N GLN A 86 -9.08 -2.73 9.56
CA GLN A 86 -10.29 -3.53 9.66
C GLN A 86 -11.55 -2.66 9.65
N ARG A 87 -11.58 -1.60 10.45
CA ARG A 87 -12.69 -0.64 10.47
C ARG A 87 -12.89 0.03 9.11
N THR A 88 -11.79 0.35 8.41
CA THR A 88 -11.84 0.93 7.07
C THR A 88 -12.48 -0.03 6.07
N ARG A 89 -12.14 -1.33 6.13
CA ARG A 89 -12.78 -2.36 5.29
C ARG A 89 -14.29 -2.44 5.52
N GLU A 90 -14.71 -2.43 6.78
CA GLU A 90 -16.13 -2.47 7.16
C GLU A 90 -16.88 -1.24 6.65
N GLN A 91 -16.33 -0.05 6.85
CA GLN A 91 -16.89 1.20 6.33
C GLN A 91 -16.99 1.19 4.79
N LEU A 92 -15.96 0.70 4.11
CA LEU A 92 -15.96 0.61 2.64
C LEU A 92 -17.08 -0.33 2.16
N ARG A 93 -17.29 -1.48 2.81
CA ARG A 93 -18.40 -2.40 2.49
C ARG A 93 -19.77 -1.73 2.62
N GLU A 94 -19.99 -1.00 3.71
CA GLU A 94 -21.25 -0.28 3.92
C GLU A 94 -21.49 0.78 2.85
N LEU A 95 -20.45 1.51 2.46
CA LEU A 95 -20.54 2.51 1.40
C LEU A 95 -20.90 1.86 0.06
N LEU A 96 -20.25 0.75 -0.31
CA LEU A 96 -20.54 0.02 -1.56
C LEU A 96 -22.03 -0.41 -1.65
N LEU A 97 -22.63 -0.80 -0.52
CA LEU A 97 -24.05 -1.16 -0.47
C LEU A 97 -24.99 0.04 -0.64
N LYS A 98 -24.53 1.26 -0.35
CA LYS A 98 -25.31 2.51 -0.44
C LYS A 98 -25.15 3.22 -1.80
N VAL A 99 -24.07 2.94 -2.53
CA VAL A 99 -23.81 3.53 -3.86
C VAL A 99 -24.92 3.14 -4.85
N PRO A 100 -25.42 4.06 -5.71
CA PRO A 100 -26.37 3.73 -6.76
C PRO A 100 -25.82 2.70 -7.76
N ALA A 101 -26.66 1.81 -8.31
CA ALA A 101 -26.23 0.72 -9.19
C ALA A 101 -25.35 1.19 -10.37
N LYS A 102 -25.79 2.24 -11.09
CA LYS A 102 -25.01 2.84 -12.19
C LYS A 102 -23.64 3.36 -11.74
N ARG A 103 -23.53 3.93 -10.53
CA ARG A 103 -22.26 4.41 -9.98
C ARG A 103 -21.36 3.24 -9.55
N PHE A 104 -21.95 2.13 -9.12
CA PHE A 104 -21.21 0.90 -8.83
C PHE A 104 -20.60 0.29 -10.09
N GLU A 105 -21.32 0.29 -11.22
CA GLU A 105 -20.77 -0.11 -12.52
C GLU A 105 -19.57 0.78 -12.91
N SER A 106 -19.69 2.10 -12.74
CA SER A 106 -18.58 3.03 -12.98
C SER A 106 -17.37 2.76 -12.07
N LEU A 107 -17.61 2.44 -10.79
CA LEU A 107 -16.55 2.05 -9.85
C LEU A 107 -15.84 0.77 -10.30
N VAL A 108 -16.60 -0.22 -10.76
CA VAL A 108 -16.02 -1.47 -11.30
C VAL A 108 -15.19 -1.19 -12.55
N MET A 109 -15.63 -0.29 -13.42
CA MET A 109 -14.84 0.14 -14.59
C MET A 109 -13.52 0.80 -14.17
N GLU A 110 -13.55 1.70 -13.17
CA GLU A 110 -12.33 2.31 -12.61
C GLU A 110 -11.38 1.27 -12.02
N LEU A 111 -11.92 0.26 -11.33
CA LEU A 111 -11.14 -0.86 -10.83
C LEU A 111 -10.49 -1.67 -11.95
N LEU A 112 -11.23 -2.03 -13.00
CA LEU A 112 -10.69 -2.78 -14.13
C LEU A 112 -9.56 -2.01 -14.83
N LEU A 113 -9.72 -0.69 -15.02
CA LEU A 113 -8.65 0.17 -15.54
C LEU A 113 -7.40 0.08 -14.67
N ALA A 114 -7.54 0.29 -13.35
CA ALA A 114 -6.41 0.23 -12.42
C ALA A 114 -5.75 -1.15 -12.36
N MET A 115 -6.52 -2.22 -12.60
CA MET A 115 -6.02 -3.59 -12.69
C MET A 115 -5.25 -3.89 -13.97
N GLY A 116 -5.25 -2.98 -14.96
CA GLY A 116 -4.46 -3.11 -16.18
C GLY A 116 -5.27 -3.46 -17.44
N PHE A 117 -6.59 -3.34 -17.42
CA PHE A 117 -7.39 -3.44 -18.65
C PHE A 117 -7.09 -2.27 -19.59
N ASP A 118 -7.19 -2.51 -20.90
CA ASP A 118 -6.95 -1.47 -21.91
C ASP A 118 -8.12 -0.47 -21.95
N GLU A 119 -7.82 0.79 -21.63
CA GLU A 119 -8.75 1.92 -21.65
C GLU A 119 -9.52 2.07 -22.98
N ASN A 120 -8.91 1.69 -24.11
CA ASN A 120 -9.52 1.84 -25.43
C ASN A 120 -10.54 0.72 -25.73
N THR A 121 -10.48 -0.36 -24.97
CA THR A 121 -11.34 -1.53 -25.16
C THR A 121 -12.46 -1.61 -24.14
N LEU A 122 -12.32 -0.91 -23.00
CA LEU A 122 -13.30 -0.91 -21.92
C LEU A 122 -14.55 -0.13 -22.32
N GLN A 123 -15.68 -0.84 -22.39
CA GLN A 123 -16.96 -0.26 -22.79
C GLN A 123 -18.07 -0.79 -21.89
N VAL A 124 -18.97 0.11 -21.50
CA VAL A 124 -20.23 -0.24 -20.83
C VAL A 124 -21.21 -0.73 -21.89
N THR A 125 -21.85 -1.87 -21.65
CA THR A 125 -22.86 -2.38 -22.56
C THR A 125 -24.21 -1.67 -22.35
N PRO A 126 -24.98 -1.39 -23.43
CA PRO A 126 -26.29 -0.75 -23.30
C PRO A 126 -27.24 -1.56 -22.42
N TYR A 127 -28.08 -0.87 -21.65
CA TYR A 127 -29.03 -1.52 -20.74
C TYR A 127 -30.09 -2.32 -21.50
N GLY A 128 -30.01 -3.65 -21.43
CA GLY A 128 -31.02 -4.59 -21.94
C GLY A 128 -30.60 -5.38 -23.18
N GLY A 129 -30.74 -6.70 -23.11
CA GLY A 129 -30.59 -7.62 -24.26
C GLY A 129 -29.30 -8.43 -24.32
N ASP A 130 -28.30 -8.15 -23.48
CA ASP A 130 -26.98 -8.80 -23.47
C ASP A 130 -26.81 -9.86 -22.37
N GLY A 131 -27.93 -10.30 -21.79
CA GLY A 131 -27.94 -11.27 -20.70
C GLY A 131 -27.25 -10.79 -19.42
N GLY A 132 -27.07 -9.47 -19.26
CA GLY A 132 -26.62 -8.85 -18.02
C GLY A 132 -25.12 -8.68 -17.91
N ILE A 133 -24.40 -8.67 -19.04
CA ILE A 133 -23.05 -8.10 -19.11
C ILE A 133 -23.18 -6.60 -18.82
N ASP A 134 -22.30 -6.05 -18.01
CA ASP A 134 -22.32 -4.62 -17.69
C ASP A 134 -21.06 -3.91 -18.28
N VAL A 135 -19.93 -4.63 -18.41
CA VAL A 135 -18.67 -4.13 -18.98
C VAL A 135 -18.00 -5.18 -19.84
N VAL A 136 -17.41 -4.79 -20.97
CA VAL A 136 -16.49 -5.63 -21.77
C VAL A 136 -15.15 -4.92 -21.90
N GLY A 137 -14.04 -5.65 -21.83
CA GLY A 137 -12.71 -5.09 -22.04
C GLY A 137 -11.63 -6.14 -22.22
N VAL A 138 -10.45 -5.71 -22.68
CA VAL A 138 -9.29 -6.57 -22.91
C VAL A 138 -8.26 -6.34 -21.81
N TYR A 139 -7.86 -7.41 -21.13
CA TYR A 139 -6.72 -7.41 -20.22
C TYR A 139 -5.50 -7.98 -20.95
N ARG A 140 -4.38 -7.23 -20.95
CA ARG A 140 -3.12 -7.68 -21.54
C ARG A 140 -2.11 -7.99 -20.45
N ALA A 141 -1.74 -9.26 -20.32
CA ALA A 141 -0.74 -9.67 -19.36
C ALA A 141 0.65 -9.70 -20.01
N ALA A 142 1.52 -8.76 -19.60
CA ALA A 142 2.94 -8.73 -19.96
C ALA A 142 3.23 -8.81 -21.48
N GLY A 143 2.29 -8.37 -22.33
CA GLY A 143 2.43 -8.47 -23.80
C GLY A 143 2.40 -9.89 -24.36
N LEU A 144 2.19 -10.92 -23.54
CA LEU A 144 2.22 -12.33 -23.94
C LEU A 144 0.83 -12.89 -24.26
N THR A 145 -0.20 -12.40 -23.58
CA THR A 145 -1.56 -12.91 -23.73
C THR A 145 -2.60 -11.81 -23.56
N GLU A 146 -3.69 -11.95 -24.30
CA GLU A 146 -4.87 -11.10 -24.21
C GLU A 146 -6.04 -11.93 -23.68
N VAL A 147 -6.73 -11.38 -22.67
CA VAL A 147 -7.97 -11.96 -22.14
C VAL A 147 -9.09 -10.97 -22.41
N ILE A 148 -10.03 -11.36 -23.27
CA ILE A 148 -11.26 -10.59 -23.49
C ILE A 148 -12.21 -10.97 -22.35
N ALA A 149 -12.50 -10.03 -21.45
CA ALA A 149 -13.41 -10.26 -20.33
C ALA A 149 -14.77 -9.61 -20.59
N ALA A 150 -15.83 -10.37 -20.29
CA ALA A 150 -17.17 -9.85 -20.13
C ALA A 150 -17.52 -9.89 -18.63
N VAL A 151 -17.80 -8.73 -18.08
CA VAL A 151 -17.95 -8.50 -16.64
C VAL A 151 -19.38 -8.12 -16.33
N GLN A 152 -19.96 -8.80 -15.35
CA GLN A 152 -21.22 -8.46 -14.74
C GLN A 152 -20.97 -7.90 -13.34
N ALA A 153 -21.43 -6.68 -13.09
CA ALA A 153 -21.29 -5.94 -11.84
C ALA A 153 -22.66 -5.79 -11.17
N LYS A 154 -22.84 -6.41 -10.00
CA LYS A 154 -24.13 -6.42 -9.31
C LYS A 154 -24.00 -5.96 -7.85
N ARG A 155 -24.64 -4.84 -7.52
CA ARG A 155 -24.79 -4.40 -6.12
C ARG A 155 -25.94 -5.15 -5.46
N TRP A 156 -25.63 -6.28 -4.83
CA TRP A 156 -26.62 -7.16 -4.20
C TRP A 156 -26.47 -7.23 -2.69
N LYS A 157 -27.60 -7.44 -1.99
CA LYS A 157 -27.63 -7.70 -0.55
C LYS A 157 -27.65 -9.21 -0.22
N SER A 158 -28.24 -10.01 -1.10
CA SER A 158 -28.35 -11.46 -0.96
C SER A 158 -27.30 -12.16 -1.81
N ASN A 159 -26.94 -13.39 -1.44
CA ASN A 159 -25.95 -14.16 -2.17
C ASN A 159 -26.38 -14.42 -3.63
N VAL A 160 -25.41 -14.32 -4.54
CA VAL A 160 -25.60 -14.61 -5.96
C VAL A 160 -25.82 -16.11 -6.16
N SER A 161 -26.81 -16.47 -6.98
CA SER A 161 -27.26 -17.85 -7.21
C SER A 161 -26.78 -18.41 -8.55
N ALA A 162 -26.82 -19.74 -8.70
CA ALA A 162 -26.37 -20.44 -9.91
C ALA A 162 -27.02 -19.94 -11.22
N PRO A 163 -28.32 -19.58 -11.27
CA PRO A 163 -28.93 -19.03 -12.48
C PRO A 163 -28.21 -17.80 -13.04
N THR A 164 -27.66 -16.94 -12.18
CA THR A 164 -26.92 -15.74 -12.61
C THR A 164 -25.64 -16.14 -13.34
N VAL A 165 -24.92 -17.13 -12.81
CA VAL A 165 -23.71 -17.69 -13.42
C VAL A 165 -24.02 -18.34 -14.77
N THR A 166 -25.11 -19.12 -14.84
CA THR A 166 -25.57 -19.75 -16.08
C THR A 166 -25.95 -18.71 -17.14
N GLN A 167 -26.66 -17.66 -16.73
CA GLN A 167 -27.10 -16.58 -17.61
C GLN A 167 -25.92 -15.82 -18.21
N LEU A 168 -24.96 -15.40 -17.39
CA LEU A 168 -23.75 -14.74 -17.88
C LEU A 168 -23.01 -15.64 -18.85
N ARG A 169 -22.81 -16.92 -18.50
CA ARG A 169 -22.12 -17.88 -19.38
C ARG A 169 -22.79 -18.02 -20.74
N GLY A 170 -24.12 -18.09 -20.77
CA GLY A 170 -24.89 -18.18 -22.03
C GLY A 170 -24.78 -16.93 -22.91
N SER A 171 -24.32 -15.82 -22.35
CA SER A 171 -24.20 -14.53 -23.03
C SER A 171 -22.77 -14.25 -23.51
N LEU A 172 -21.80 -15.10 -23.13
CA LEU A 172 -20.40 -14.95 -23.55
C LEU A 172 -20.24 -15.24 -25.04
N GLN A 173 -19.45 -14.41 -25.70
CA GLN A 173 -18.99 -14.68 -27.07
C GLN A 173 -17.81 -15.67 -27.08
N VAL A 174 -17.47 -16.18 -28.27
CA VAL A 174 -16.33 -17.08 -28.45
C VAL A 174 -15.06 -16.39 -27.93
N HIS A 175 -14.25 -17.13 -27.16
CA HIS A 175 -13.01 -16.65 -26.52
C HIS A 175 -13.15 -15.59 -25.42
N GLN A 176 -14.37 -15.20 -25.03
CA GLN A 176 -14.57 -14.37 -23.85
C GLN A 176 -14.48 -15.18 -22.55
N GLN A 177 -13.90 -14.57 -21.53
CA GLN A 177 -13.98 -15.04 -20.14
C GLN A 177 -15.02 -14.22 -19.37
N GLY A 178 -15.86 -14.90 -18.59
CA GLY A 178 -16.87 -14.23 -17.77
C GLY A 178 -16.34 -13.91 -16.37
N ILE A 179 -16.69 -12.73 -15.85
CA ILE A 179 -16.39 -12.31 -14.47
C ILE A 179 -17.68 -11.79 -13.83
N ILE A 180 -18.01 -12.26 -12.63
CA ILE A 180 -19.08 -11.68 -11.82
C ILE A 180 -18.46 -11.00 -10.61
N ILE A 181 -18.78 -9.72 -10.44
CA ILE A 181 -18.37 -8.88 -9.31
C ILE A 181 -19.62 -8.49 -8.53
N THR A 182 -19.63 -8.75 -7.22
CA THR A 182 -20.76 -8.42 -6.36
C THR A 182 -20.32 -7.82 -5.03
N THR A 183 -21.20 -7.03 -4.42
CA THR A 183 -21.06 -6.56 -3.03
C THR A 183 -21.45 -7.62 -1.99
N SER A 184 -22.10 -8.71 -2.40
CA SER A 184 -22.51 -9.84 -1.56
C SER A 184 -21.54 -11.02 -1.65
N ASP A 185 -21.95 -12.20 -1.17
CA ASP A 185 -21.24 -13.46 -1.45
C ASP A 185 -21.95 -14.30 -2.52
N PHE A 186 -21.39 -15.48 -2.84
CA PHE A 186 -21.95 -16.45 -3.78
C PHE A 186 -22.45 -17.69 -3.05
N SER A 187 -23.59 -18.24 -3.48
CA SER A 187 -24.08 -19.52 -2.96
C SER A 187 -23.17 -20.68 -3.36
N LYS A 188 -23.25 -21.79 -2.63
CA LYS A 188 -22.51 -23.03 -2.96
C LYS A 188 -22.82 -23.49 -4.39
N GLY A 189 -24.08 -23.40 -4.81
CA GLY A 189 -24.50 -23.74 -6.18
C GLY A 189 -23.89 -22.81 -7.22
N ALA A 190 -23.80 -21.51 -6.96
CA ALA A 190 -23.14 -20.57 -7.88
C ALA A 190 -21.64 -20.88 -8.04
N ARG A 191 -20.95 -21.18 -6.93
CA ARG A 191 -19.52 -21.56 -6.95
C ARG A 191 -19.29 -22.85 -7.73
N GLN A 192 -20.16 -23.86 -7.56
CA GLN A 192 -20.12 -25.11 -8.31
C GLN A 192 -20.40 -24.89 -9.80
N GLU A 193 -21.43 -24.10 -10.13
CA GLU A 193 -21.80 -23.82 -11.52
C GLU A 193 -20.66 -23.08 -12.25
N ALA A 194 -19.97 -22.14 -11.59
CA ALA A 194 -18.90 -21.33 -12.17
C ALA A 194 -17.68 -22.13 -12.65
N VAL A 195 -17.41 -23.29 -12.03
CA VAL A 195 -16.29 -24.19 -12.35
C VAL A 195 -16.75 -25.53 -12.91
N ALA A 196 -18.02 -25.64 -13.31
CA ALA A 196 -18.60 -26.88 -13.80
C ALA A 196 -17.78 -27.47 -14.98
N PRO A 197 -17.56 -28.80 -14.99
CA PRO A 197 -16.75 -29.45 -16.02
C PRO A 197 -17.36 -29.24 -17.41
N ASN A 198 -16.49 -29.13 -18.42
CA ASN A 198 -16.86 -28.92 -19.82
C ASN A 198 -17.63 -27.63 -20.12
N LYS A 199 -17.63 -26.66 -19.19
CA LYS A 199 -18.22 -25.33 -19.39
C LYS A 199 -17.15 -24.24 -19.25
N THR A 200 -17.35 -23.11 -19.93
CA THR A 200 -16.49 -21.93 -19.77
C THR A 200 -16.48 -21.49 -18.31
N ARG A 201 -15.29 -21.31 -17.74
CA ARG A 201 -15.15 -20.85 -16.35
C ARG A 201 -15.65 -19.41 -16.21
N ILE A 202 -16.31 -19.14 -15.09
CA ILE A 202 -16.71 -17.79 -14.70
C ILE A 202 -15.92 -17.43 -13.43
N ALA A 203 -15.16 -16.34 -13.47
CA ALA A 203 -14.48 -15.82 -12.28
C ALA A 203 -15.51 -15.17 -11.35
N LEU A 204 -15.39 -15.43 -10.05
CA LEU A 204 -16.30 -14.92 -9.03
C LEU A 204 -15.51 -14.02 -8.07
N ILE A 205 -15.92 -12.76 -7.94
CA ILE A 205 -15.33 -11.77 -7.03
C ILE A 205 -16.43 -11.31 -6.07
N ASN A 206 -16.32 -11.73 -4.81
CA ASN A 206 -17.30 -11.39 -3.78
C ASN A 206 -16.99 -10.04 -3.12
N GLY A 207 -17.86 -9.58 -2.21
CA GLY A 207 -17.72 -8.27 -1.58
C GLY A 207 -16.40 -8.08 -0.83
N ASP A 208 -15.90 -9.13 -0.18
CA ASP A 208 -14.63 -9.11 0.58
C ASP A 208 -13.45 -8.96 -0.37
N GLN A 209 -13.43 -9.77 -1.43
CA GLN A 209 -12.41 -9.71 -2.47
C GLN A 209 -12.45 -8.36 -3.20
N LEU A 210 -13.63 -7.82 -3.48
CA LEU A 210 -13.79 -6.50 -4.08
C LEU A 210 -13.19 -5.40 -3.21
N VAL A 211 -13.45 -5.43 -1.90
CA VAL A 211 -12.88 -4.47 -0.93
C VAL A 211 -11.36 -4.56 -0.91
N ASP A 212 -10.82 -5.77 -0.83
CA ASP A 212 -9.37 -5.95 -0.83
C ASP A 212 -8.74 -5.42 -2.12
N MET A 213 -9.38 -5.65 -3.28
CA MET A 213 -8.95 -5.08 -4.57
C MET A 213 -9.05 -3.54 -4.57
N LEU A 214 -10.14 -2.95 -4.10
CA LEU A 214 -10.26 -1.48 -4.03
C LEU A 214 -9.15 -0.87 -3.17
N ILE A 215 -8.82 -1.48 -2.03
CA ILE A 215 -7.71 -1.03 -1.18
C ILE A 215 -6.36 -1.29 -1.88
N GLU A 216 -6.20 -2.40 -2.59
CA GLU A 216 -4.98 -2.73 -3.36
C GLU A 216 -4.67 -1.68 -4.42
N TYR A 217 -5.70 -1.26 -5.15
CA TYR A 217 -5.57 -0.30 -6.24
C TYR A 217 -5.84 1.15 -5.82
N GLY A 218 -5.99 1.43 -4.52
CA GLY A 218 -6.13 2.79 -3.99
C GLY A 218 -7.46 3.48 -4.34
N ILE A 219 -8.51 2.70 -4.64
CA ILE A 219 -9.80 3.21 -5.08
C ILE A 219 -10.72 3.40 -3.88
N GLY A 220 -11.22 4.62 -3.68
CA GLY A 220 -12.09 4.96 -2.55
C GLY A 220 -11.38 4.99 -1.19
N VAL A 221 -10.06 4.80 -1.16
CA VAL A 221 -9.23 4.89 0.05
C VAL A 221 -8.04 5.84 -0.17
N VAL A 222 -7.41 6.24 0.93
CA VAL A 222 -6.21 7.09 0.93
C VAL A 222 -5.22 6.48 1.91
N GLU A 223 -4.00 6.25 1.45
CA GLU A 223 -2.89 5.84 2.31
C GLU A 223 -2.40 7.04 3.12
N ARG A 224 -2.13 6.82 4.41
CA ARG A 224 -1.59 7.85 5.30
C ARG A 224 -0.32 7.34 5.94
N THR A 225 0.78 8.05 5.75
CA THR A 225 2.05 7.80 6.45
C THR A 225 2.07 8.59 7.75
N LEU A 226 2.29 7.90 8.87
CA LEU A 226 2.48 8.53 10.18
C LEU A 226 3.97 8.52 10.51
N GLN A 227 4.53 9.70 10.80
CA GLN A 227 5.88 9.79 11.32
C GLN A 227 5.85 9.59 12.83
N VAL A 228 6.65 8.63 13.31
CA VAL A 228 6.78 8.32 14.73
C VAL A 228 8.23 8.52 15.10
N ASN A 229 8.50 9.47 16.00
CA ASN A 229 9.82 9.65 16.59
C ASN A 229 9.92 8.72 17.80
N ALA A 230 11.00 7.95 17.86
CA ALA A 230 11.36 7.13 19.01
C ALA A 230 12.65 7.67 19.63
N LEU A 231 12.86 7.40 20.92
CA LEU A 231 14.15 7.68 21.55
C LEU A 231 15.19 6.69 21.01
N ASP A 232 16.40 7.20 20.81
CA ASP A 232 17.58 6.41 20.50
C ASP A 232 18.23 6.01 21.83
N ASP A 233 17.82 4.85 22.35
CA ASP A 233 18.27 4.37 23.65
C ASP A 233 19.79 4.11 23.69
N GLU A 234 20.40 3.73 22.56
CA GLU A 234 21.85 3.50 22.45
C GLU A 234 22.61 4.83 22.55
N TRP A 235 22.18 5.84 21.80
CA TRP A 235 22.77 7.17 21.87
C TRP A 235 22.64 7.80 23.27
N TRP A 236 21.47 7.66 23.91
CA TRP A 236 21.26 8.16 25.28
C TRP A 236 22.07 7.39 26.32
N ALA A 237 22.26 6.07 26.16
CA ALA A 237 23.10 5.27 27.02
C ALA A 237 24.59 5.66 26.90
N GLU A 238 25.06 5.99 25.69
CA GLU A 238 26.44 6.45 25.47
C GLU A 238 26.72 7.77 26.21
N ILE A 239 25.81 8.74 26.15
CA ILE A 239 25.98 10.02 26.85
C ILE A 239 25.79 9.87 28.37
N ALA A 240 24.86 9.01 28.81
CA ALA A 240 24.65 8.75 30.24
C ALA A 240 25.84 8.05 30.92
N ASN A 241 26.67 7.33 30.16
CA ASN A 241 27.90 6.68 30.64
C ASN A 241 29.14 7.60 30.58
N GLY A 242 28.99 8.86 30.15
CA GLY A 242 30.02 9.88 30.32
C GLY A 242 30.31 10.15 31.81
N GLU A 243 31.54 10.56 32.15
CA GLU A 243 31.91 10.87 33.54
C GLU A 243 30.84 11.76 34.19
N PRO A 244 30.31 11.39 35.37
CA PRO A 244 29.26 12.17 36.02
C PRO A 244 29.78 13.57 36.31
N ASP A 245 29.02 14.58 35.90
CA ASP A 245 29.25 15.95 36.35
C ASP A 245 29.17 15.97 37.90
N PRO A 246 30.26 16.30 38.61
CA PRO A 246 30.29 16.28 40.08
C PRO A 246 29.27 17.24 40.72
N ALA A 247 28.60 18.09 39.93
CA ALA A 247 27.58 19.03 40.40
C ALA A 247 26.12 18.51 40.33
N ALA A 248 25.82 17.39 39.68
CA ALA A 248 24.43 16.98 39.39
C ALA A 248 23.76 16.10 40.47
N ALA A 249 24.35 15.97 41.67
CA ALA A 249 23.72 15.28 42.79
C ALA A 249 22.67 16.17 43.48
N THR A 250 21.60 16.56 42.79
CA THR A 250 20.39 17.04 43.46
C THR A 250 19.13 16.75 42.64
N SER A 251 18.20 16.03 43.28
CA SER A 251 16.77 15.92 42.97
C SER A 251 16.36 15.01 41.80
N THR A 252 16.39 13.70 42.04
CA THR A 252 15.39 12.77 41.45
C THR A 252 14.06 12.95 42.19
N ALA A 253 13.22 13.86 41.70
CA ALA A 253 11.84 13.99 42.14
C ALA A 253 10.92 13.87 40.92
N ASP A 254 10.09 12.83 40.94
CA ASP A 254 8.82 12.65 40.24
C ASP A 254 8.75 13.05 38.75
N ILE A 255 8.98 12.08 37.87
CA ILE A 255 8.26 12.03 36.59
C ILE A 255 6.95 11.29 36.88
N PRO A 256 5.78 11.96 36.89
CA PRO A 256 4.52 11.27 37.09
C PRO A 256 4.24 10.36 35.89
N ALA A 257 3.74 9.15 36.17
CA ALA A 257 3.24 8.25 35.13
C ALA A 257 2.10 8.94 34.39
N VAL A 258 2.31 9.23 33.10
CA VAL A 258 1.24 9.70 32.21
C VAL A 258 0.36 8.50 31.87
N GLU A 259 -0.83 8.44 32.45
CA GLU A 259 -1.87 7.50 32.02
C GLU A 259 -2.21 7.73 30.54
N PRO A 260 -2.58 6.67 29.79
CA PRO A 260 -2.88 6.79 28.37
C PRO A 260 -4.12 7.65 28.16
N GLU A 261 -3.93 8.90 27.77
CA GLU A 261 -5.01 9.81 27.40
C GLU A 261 -5.73 9.28 26.15
N GLN A 262 -7.06 9.20 26.22
CA GLN A 262 -7.87 8.74 25.10
C GLN A 262 -7.70 9.70 23.92
N VAL A 263 -7.26 9.16 22.79
CA VAL A 263 -7.13 9.92 21.53
C VAL A 263 -8.47 10.60 21.22
N PRO A 264 -8.54 11.95 21.13
CA PRO A 264 -9.77 12.62 20.79
C PRO A 264 -10.18 12.22 19.37
N THR A 265 -11.45 11.88 19.22
CA THR A 265 -12.05 11.62 17.90
C THR A 265 -11.87 12.90 17.06
N PRO A 266 -11.35 12.84 15.83
CA PRO A 266 -11.14 14.05 15.05
C PRO A 266 -12.49 14.71 14.79
N THR A 267 -12.68 15.88 15.41
CA THR A 267 -13.77 16.80 15.13
C THR A 267 -13.67 17.23 13.68
N SER A 268 -14.76 17.00 12.97
CA SER A 268 -15.04 17.50 11.63
C SER A 268 -15.01 19.03 11.61
N ALA A 269 -13.92 19.59 11.08
CA ALA A 269 -13.92 20.94 10.55
C ALA A 269 -12.89 21.02 9.41
N ALA A 270 -13.34 20.71 8.20
CA ALA A 270 -12.60 21.06 6.99
C ALA A 270 -12.73 22.58 6.75
N PRO A 271 -11.64 23.30 6.42
CA PRO A 271 -11.79 24.61 5.82
C PRO A 271 -12.33 24.41 4.40
N ALA A 272 -13.46 25.06 4.10
CA ALA A 272 -13.99 25.15 2.76
C ALA A 272 -12.98 25.90 1.87
N MET A 273 -12.46 25.22 0.86
CA MET A 273 -11.93 25.86 -0.34
C MET A 273 -12.49 25.16 -1.58
N THR A 274 -13.27 25.96 -2.30
CA THR A 274 -13.70 25.89 -3.70
C THR A 274 -12.54 25.46 -4.62
N SER A 275 -12.69 24.76 -5.74
CA SER A 275 -13.80 24.65 -6.69
C SER A 275 -13.66 23.37 -7.53
N ASP A 276 -14.78 22.96 -8.10
CA ASP A 276 -15.01 21.81 -8.97
C ASP A 276 -13.94 21.53 -10.04
N THR A 277 -13.52 20.27 -10.09
CA THR A 277 -13.39 19.56 -11.37
C THR A 277 -13.73 18.10 -11.10
N THR A 278 -14.95 17.71 -11.46
CA THR A 278 -15.36 16.30 -11.51
C THR A 278 -14.36 15.53 -12.37
N THR A 279 -13.60 14.62 -11.76
CA THR A 279 -12.52 13.81 -12.37
C THR A 279 -13.02 12.82 -13.44
N SER A 280 -14.24 13.02 -13.94
CA SER A 280 -14.98 12.22 -14.92
C SER A 280 -14.84 12.74 -16.35
N ASP A 281 -14.34 13.96 -16.56
CA ASP A 281 -14.27 14.55 -17.89
C ASP A 281 -12.90 14.34 -18.55
N LYS A 282 -12.92 14.17 -19.88
CA LYS A 282 -11.72 14.03 -20.69
C LYS A 282 -10.97 15.38 -20.69
N PRO A 283 -9.69 15.42 -20.28
CA PRO A 283 -8.95 16.67 -20.24
C PRO A 283 -8.71 17.21 -21.66
N GLU A 284 -8.66 18.54 -21.80
CA GLU A 284 -8.31 19.23 -23.04
C GLU A 284 -6.93 19.91 -22.98
N GLY A 285 -6.40 20.08 -21.77
CA GLY A 285 -5.06 20.60 -21.55
C GLY A 285 -4.71 20.67 -20.08
N ILE A 286 -3.52 21.18 -19.81
CA ILE A 286 -3.07 21.54 -18.46
C ILE A 286 -2.40 22.90 -18.47
N VAL A 287 -2.39 23.57 -17.33
CA VAL A 287 -1.48 24.68 -17.03
C VAL A 287 -0.52 24.17 -15.96
N LEU A 288 0.76 24.07 -16.31
CA LEU A 288 1.81 23.62 -15.39
C LEU A 288 2.86 24.73 -15.28
N PHE A 289 3.11 25.23 -14.07
CA PHE A 289 3.99 26.38 -13.82
C PHE A 289 3.65 27.63 -14.66
N GLY A 290 2.35 27.86 -14.89
CA GLY A 290 1.87 28.96 -15.73
C GLY A 290 1.97 28.71 -17.25
N GLN A 291 2.56 27.59 -17.68
CA GLN A 291 2.63 27.21 -19.09
C GLN A 291 1.44 26.32 -19.48
N ARG A 292 0.69 26.72 -20.52
CA ARG A 292 -0.41 25.93 -21.06
C ARG A 292 0.12 24.85 -22.01
N LEU A 293 -0.28 23.60 -21.79
CA LEU A 293 0.11 22.45 -22.59
C LEU A 293 -1.15 21.73 -23.10
N PRO A 294 -1.29 21.49 -24.42
CA PRO A 294 -2.42 20.75 -24.97
C PRO A 294 -2.25 19.25 -24.70
N VAL A 295 -3.19 18.65 -23.98
CA VAL A 295 -3.18 17.21 -23.64
C VAL A 295 -4.61 16.69 -23.56
N LYS A 296 -4.88 15.59 -24.28
CA LYS A 296 -6.25 15.07 -24.51
C LYS A 296 -6.57 13.79 -23.74
N SER A 297 -5.70 13.34 -22.84
CA SER A 297 -5.86 12.13 -22.03
C SER A 297 -5.11 12.24 -20.71
N TRP A 298 -5.54 11.47 -19.70
CA TRP A 298 -4.88 11.39 -18.39
C TRP A 298 -3.46 10.85 -18.49
N ARG A 299 -3.25 9.82 -19.32
CA ARG A 299 -1.91 9.36 -19.73
C ARG A 299 -1.06 10.52 -20.28
N GLY A 300 -1.64 11.32 -21.17
CA GLY A 300 -0.97 12.48 -21.76
C GLY A 300 -0.55 13.50 -20.69
N ILE A 301 -1.41 13.78 -19.71
CA ILE A 301 -1.09 14.66 -18.58
C ILE A 301 0.12 14.14 -17.82
N LEU A 302 0.12 12.86 -17.44
CA LEU A 302 1.22 12.26 -16.68
C LEU A 302 2.56 12.43 -17.41
N LEU A 303 2.59 12.11 -18.71
CA LEU A 303 3.78 12.25 -19.55
C LEU A 303 4.23 13.70 -19.68
N ALA A 304 3.31 14.62 -19.94
CA ALA A 304 3.62 16.04 -20.10
C ALA A 304 4.18 16.63 -18.81
N VAL A 305 3.62 16.26 -17.65
CA VAL A 305 4.14 16.69 -16.35
C VAL A 305 5.53 16.12 -16.11
N CYS A 306 5.73 14.81 -16.31
CA CYS A 306 7.04 14.17 -16.17
C CYS A 306 8.09 14.82 -17.08
N GLU A 307 7.77 15.08 -18.35
CA GLU A 307 8.67 15.73 -19.30
C GLU A 307 9.07 17.13 -18.85
N VAL A 308 8.11 17.95 -18.39
CA VAL A 308 8.39 19.30 -17.92
C VAL A 308 9.23 19.29 -16.64
N LEU A 309 8.91 18.42 -15.68
CA LEU A 309 9.67 18.29 -14.44
C LEU A 309 11.09 17.77 -14.70
N ALA A 310 11.24 16.77 -15.57
CA ALA A 310 12.54 16.26 -15.99
C ALA A 310 13.42 17.36 -16.60
N ARG A 311 12.85 18.16 -17.52
CA ARG A 311 13.57 19.27 -18.17
C ARG A 311 13.95 20.38 -17.19
N ARG A 312 13.11 20.66 -16.19
CA ARG A 312 13.30 21.76 -15.25
C ARG A 312 14.23 21.41 -14.09
N GLU A 313 14.10 20.21 -13.54
CA GLU A 313 14.73 19.80 -12.27
C GLU A 313 15.85 18.76 -12.45
N GLY A 314 16.01 18.18 -13.64
CA GLY A 314 17.12 17.27 -13.99
C GLY A 314 17.26 16.08 -13.05
N GLU A 315 18.48 15.88 -12.51
CA GLU A 315 18.81 14.81 -11.55
C GLU A 315 17.91 14.78 -10.30
N ARG A 316 17.41 15.96 -9.91
CA ARG A 316 16.52 16.09 -8.75
C ARG A 316 15.17 15.44 -9.03
N PHE A 317 14.66 15.59 -10.26
CA PHE A 317 13.49 14.85 -10.73
C PHE A 317 13.75 13.35 -10.74
N ALA A 318 14.89 12.90 -11.30
CA ALA A 318 15.20 11.47 -11.38
C ALA A 318 15.25 10.80 -10.00
N THR A 319 15.90 11.47 -9.03
CA THR A 319 16.00 11.00 -7.64
C THR A 319 14.62 10.87 -6.99
N VAL A 320 13.78 11.90 -7.09
CA VAL A 320 12.43 11.89 -6.52
C VAL A 320 11.55 10.86 -7.24
N ALA A 321 11.55 10.86 -8.56
CA ALA A 321 10.69 10.01 -9.38
C ALA A 321 10.90 8.51 -9.10
N VAL A 322 12.15 8.05 -9.03
CA VAL A 322 12.48 6.64 -8.74
C VAL A 322 12.16 6.26 -7.28
N SER A 323 12.15 7.23 -6.36
CA SER A 323 11.73 7.00 -4.98
C SER A 323 10.21 6.87 -4.81
N LEU A 324 9.40 7.26 -5.82
CA LEU A 324 7.95 7.17 -5.73
C LEU A 324 7.46 5.73 -5.95
N HIS A 325 6.92 5.16 -4.89
CA HIS A 325 6.39 3.81 -4.87
C HIS A 325 4.90 3.78 -4.52
N GLY A 326 4.14 2.99 -5.28
CA GLY A 326 2.82 2.54 -4.91
C GLY A 326 2.89 1.29 -4.03
N ARG A 327 1.73 0.74 -3.66
CA ARG A 327 1.60 -0.37 -2.71
C ARG A 327 2.40 -1.64 -3.07
N LYS A 328 2.60 -1.92 -4.37
CA LYS A 328 3.28 -3.14 -4.85
C LYS A 328 4.42 -2.88 -5.85
N ARG A 329 4.49 -1.70 -6.46
CA ARG A 329 5.45 -1.37 -7.53
C ARG A 329 5.73 0.12 -7.61
N GLN A 330 6.85 0.46 -8.23
CA GLN A 330 7.23 1.84 -8.54
C GLN A 330 6.31 2.41 -9.63
N TYR A 331 6.08 3.73 -9.58
CA TYR A 331 5.37 4.42 -10.66
C TYR A 331 6.32 4.80 -11.81
N ILE A 332 7.57 5.10 -11.46
CA ILE A 332 8.64 5.48 -12.39
C ILE A 332 9.89 4.66 -12.05
N ALA A 333 10.53 4.07 -13.04
CA ALA A 333 11.70 3.23 -12.87
C ALA A 333 12.75 3.45 -13.98
N SER A 334 14.00 3.09 -13.70
CA SER A 334 15.10 3.14 -14.67
C SER A 334 15.06 1.99 -15.69
N SER A 335 14.11 1.07 -15.56
CA SER A 335 13.87 -0.05 -16.47
C SER A 335 12.37 -0.20 -16.70
N PRO A 336 11.91 -0.58 -17.92
CA PRO A 336 10.51 -0.87 -18.18
C PRO A 336 10.05 -2.18 -17.52
N GLU A 337 10.98 -3.02 -17.06
CA GLU A 337 10.68 -4.30 -16.43
C GLU A 337 9.95 -4.10 -15.09
N GLY A 338 8.78 -4.73 -14.93
CA GLY A 338 7.97 -4.65 -13.71
C GLY A 338 6.92 -3.52 -13.70
N LEU A 339 6.94 -2.62 -14.69
CA LEU A 339 5.89 -1.62 -14.90
C LEU A 339 4.78 -2.16 -15.81
N HIS A 340 3.54 -1.77 -15.55
CA HIS A 340 2.42 -2.04 -16.46
C HIS A 340 2.30 -0.96 -17.53
N THR A 341 2.34 -1.36 -18.81
CA THR A 341 2.29 -0.44 -19.95
C THR A 341 3.30 0.72 -19.80
N PRO A 342 4.61 0.41 -19.69
CA PRO A 342 5.64 1.42 -19.51
C PRO A 342 5.72 2.32 -20.74
N GLN A 343 5.94 3.61 -20.51
CA GLN A 343 6.32 4.55 -21.55
C GLN A 343 7.56 5.34 -21.12
N GLN A 344 8.51 5.50 -22.03
CA GLN A 344 9.70 6.31 -21.76
C GLN A 344 9.29 7.78 -21.57
N ILE A 345 9.82 8.41 -20.51
CA ILE A 345 9.65 9.84 -20.25
C ILE A 345 10.58 10.59 -21.22
N PRO A 346 10.04 11.46 -22.11
CA PRO A 346 10.84 12.15 -23.12
C PRO A 346 12.03 12.90 -22.51
N GLY A 347 13.21 12.71 -23.10
CA GLY A 347 14.45 13.34 -22.65
C GLY A 347 15.12 12.69 -21.44
N THR A 348 14.70 11.48 -21.05
CA THR A 348 15.30 10.72 -19.93
C THR A 348 15.42 9.22 -20.26
N GLU A 349 16.22 8.51 -19.47
CA GLU A 349 16.29 7.04 -19.46
C GLU A 349 15.21 6.39 -18.57
N LEU A 350 14.27 7.18 -18.03
CA LEU A 350 13.25 6.71 -17.10
C LEU A 350 11.96 6.30 -17.82
N PHE A 351 11.26 5.32 -17.25
CA PHE A 351 9.98 4.81 -17.73
C PHE A 351 8.89 5.09 -16.70
N VAL A 352 7.72 5.52 -17.15
CA VAL A 352 6.53 5.74 -16.31
C VAL A 352 5.43 4.74 -16.65
N GLU A 353 4.75 4.21 -15.63
CA GLU A 353 3.54 3.40 -15.77
C GLU A 353 2.38 4.29 -16.26
N THR A 354 1.79 3.95 -17.40
CA THR A 354 0.78 4.82 -18.05
C THR A 354 -0.65 4.30 -17.97
N ASN A 355 -0.86 3.05 -17.56
CA ASN A 355 -2.21 2.49 -17.42
C ASN A 355 -2.79 2.76 -16.02
N MET A 356 -3.14 4.03 -15.78
CA MET A 356 -3.57 4.51 -14.47
C MET A 356 -4.92 5.24 -14.57
N SER A 357 -5.75 5.13 -13.53
CA SER A 357 -6.97 5.95 -13.44
C SER A 357 -6.61 7.44 -13.30
N ALA A 358 -7.54 8.33 -13.66
CA ALA A 358 -7.38 9.77 -13.53
C ALA A 358 -6.97 10.22 -12.12
N ARG A 359 -7.55 9.58 -11.10
CA ARG A 359 -7.22 9.81 -9.69
C ARG A 359 -5.78 9.42 -9.39
N SER A 360 -5.35 8.24 -9.84
CA SER A 360 -3.98 7.76 -9.62
C SER A 360 -2.95 8.62 -10.36
N VAL A 361 -3.25 9.07 -11.60
CA VAL A 361 -2.43 10.06 -12.31
C VAL A 361 -2.25 11.32 -11.47
N MET A 362 -3.34 11.90 -10.97
CA MET A 362 -3.26 13.13 -10.16
C MET A 362 -2.54 12.91 -8.83
N GLN A 363 -2.65 11.72 -8.23
CA GLN A 363 -1.91 11.37 -7.03
C GLN A 363 -0.40 11.30 -7.30
N VAL A 364 0.03 10.61 -8.36
CA VAL A 364 1.45 10.53 -8.74
C VAL A 364 2.00 11.92 -9.06
N VAL A 365 1.25 12.73 -9.81
CA VAL A 365 1.67 14.11 -10.11
C VAL A 365 1.81 14.94 -8.84
N ARG A 366 0.88 14.82 -7.89
CA ARG A 366 0.97 15.52 -6.61
C ARG A 366 2.21 15.10 -5.83
N MET A 367 2.48 13.79 -5.72
CA MET A 367 3.67 13.28 -5.04
C MET A 367 4.96 13.78 -5.69
N MET A 368 5.03 13.85 -7.03
CA MET A 368 6.18 14.42 -7.72
C MET A 368 6.36 15.91 -7.42
N LEU A 369 5.28 16.70 -7.49
CA LEU A 369 5.34 18.14 -7.21
C LEU A 369 5.76 18.40 -5.76
N GLU A 370 5.15 17.71 -4.79
CA GLU A 370 5.47 17.83 -3.36
C GLU A 370 6.91 17.40 -3.07
N GLY A 371 7.35 16.27 -3.62
CA GLY A 371 8.73 15.77 -3.45
C GLY A 371 9.78 16.71 -4.03
N LEU A 372 9.42 17.52 -5.03
CA LEU A 372 10.27 18.54 -5.63
C LEU A 372 10.12 19.93 -4.99
N GLY A 373 9.25 20.07 -3.98
CA GLY A 373 9.01 21.33 -3.27
C GLY A 373 8.12 22.33 -4.02
N HIS A 374 7.36 21.86 -5.02
CA HIS A 374 6.40 22.68 -5.76
C HIS A 374 5.01 22.64 -5.11
N PRO A 375 4.27 23.77 -5.09
CA PRO A 375 2.95 23.81 -4.48
C PRO A 375 1.92 23.04 -5.32
N ALA A 376 0.88 22.49 -4.68
CA ALA A 376 -0.13 21.67 -5.36
C ALA A 376 -0.91 22.43 -6.46
N ASN A 377 -0.98 23.75 -6.39
CA ASN A 377 -1.59 24.62 -7.41
C ASN A 377 -0.67 24.89 -8.61
N ALA A 378 0.55 24.34 -8.63
CA ALA A 378 1.45 24.44 -9.78
C ALA A 378 0.87 23.75 -11.03
N LEU A 379 -0.05 22.80 -10.86
CA LEU A 379 -0.81 22.16 -11.94
C LEU A 379 -2.29 22.53 -11.85
N THR A 380 -2.87 22.94 -12.98
CA THR A 380 -4.31 23.05 -13.20
C THR A 380 -4.68 22.20 -14.41
N VAL A 381 -5.71 21.35 -14.29
CA VAL A 381 -6.25 20.58 -15.42
C VAL A 381 -7.36 21.38 -16.09
N LEU A 382 -7.30 21.50 -17.41
CA LEU A 382 -8.30 22.20 -18.20
C LEU A 382 -9.32 21.18 -18.73
N GLY A 383 -10.58 21.33 -18.32
CA GLY A 383 -11.72 20.60 -18.89
C GLY A 383 -12.35 21.35 -20.06
N LYS A 384 -13.39 20.75 -20.66
CA LYS A 384 -14.33 21.51 -21.49
C LYS A 384 -14.97 22.55 -20.58
N ASN A 385 -14.66 23.83 -20.76
CA ASN A 385 -15.44 24.87 -20.11
C ASN A 385 -16.89 24.73 -20.58
N HIS A 386 -17.81 24.63 -19.62
CA HIS A 386 -19.11 25.25 -19.77
C HIS A 386 -18.83 26.74 -20.05
N GLU A 387 -18.95 27.13 -21.32
CA GLU A 387 -19.27 28.51 -21.67
C GLU A 387 -20.63 28.82 -21.02
N ASP A 388 -20.62 29.78 -20.10
CA ASP A 388 -21.49 30.96 -20.15
C ASP A 388 -20.82 32.11 -19.38
#